data_AF-A0A7W5FTM1-F1
#
_entry.id   AF-A0A7W5FTM1-F1
#
_cell.length_a   1.000
_cell.length_b   1.000
_cell.length_c   1.000
_cell.angle_alpha   90.00
_cell.angle_beta   90.00
_cell.angle_gamma   90.00
#
_symmetry.space_group_name_H-M   'P 1'
#
loop_
_entity.id
_entity.type
_entity.pdbx_description
1 polymer ?
#
loop_
_entity_poly.entity_id
_entity_poly.type
_entity_poly.pdbx_seq_one_letter_code
_entity_poly.pdbx_strand_id
1 'polypeptide(L)'
;MDTTGWDFFVEFAFSPNVTRSPFSLHEAALECKIQVKATDKRDRKCAISLANLRRLVTAPVPTFFIFIEFNEMEAPQRVFLKHVDSALCSRALSRIHEAEASDKGDRLHKMTMTVRYGDTDALSEVSGAALAAALRGHIGESMAEYSERKRAHLEQAGFEEGSATVCITVEGEENIANFINATMGIESGVPVSEIVAHHKRFGKTASRPFIEEAGGVIEFVRTEPDHQGVLTISADNLRGHLSCRGLICPDTSIGGKSTI
;
A
#
# COMPACT_ATOMS: atom_id res chain seq x y z
N MET A 1 -3.34 29.45 11.59
CA MET A 1 -2.35 28.51 11.00
C MET A 1 -3.15 27.38 10.40
N ASP A 2 -3.04 27.13 9.10
CA ASP A 2 -3.85 26.12 8.40
C ASP A 2 -3.54 24.72 8.94
N THR A 3 -4.47 24.19 9.72
CA THR A 3 -4.32 23.00 10.56
C THR A 3 -4.93 21.77 9.95
N THR A 4 -5.58 21.83 8.78
CA THR A 4 -6.39 20.72 8.23
C THR A 4 -5.87 20.14 6.90
N GLY A 5 -5.03 20.85 6.14
CA GLY A 5 -4.36 20.32 4.95
C GLY A 5 -5.21 20.28 3.67
N TRP A 6 -6.43 20.82 3.72
CA TRP A 6 -7.30 21.15 2.59
C TRP A 6 -7.89 22.55 2.82
N ASP A 7 -8.17 23.26 1.73
CA ASP A 7 -8.68 24.64 1.77
C ASP A 7 -10.21 24.67 1.66
N PHE A 8 -10.78 23.75 0.89
CA PHE A 8 -12.22 23.69 0.65
C PHE A 8 -12.78 22.28 0.82
N PHE A 9 -14.02 22.22 1.31
CA PHE A 9 -14.87 21.03 1.26
C PHE A 9 -16.09 21.40 0.43
N VAL A 10 -16.29 20.68 -0.68
CA VAL A 10 -17.33 20.99 -1.66
C VAL A 10 -18.36 19.88 -1.63
N GLU A 11 -19.62 20.26 -1.45
CA GLU A 11 -20.78 19.39 -1.51
C GLU A 11 -21.64 19.78 -2.73
N PHE A 12 -22.10 18.78 -3.47
CA PHE A 12 -22.98 18.96 -4.61
C PHE A 12 -24.43 18.74 -4.20
N ALA A 13 -25.37 19.42 -4.87
CA ALA A 13 -26.78 19.06 -4.72
C ALA A 13 -27.03 17.59 -5.13
N PHE A 14 -27.95 16.92 -4.45
CA PHE A 14 -28.40 15.57 -4.81
C PHE A 14 -28.77 15.52 -6.29
N SER A 15 -28.29 14.46 -6.96
CA SER A 15 -28.65 14.23 -8.35
C SER A 15 -30.16 14.00 -8.46
N PRO A 16 -30.87 14.63 -9.42
CA PRO A 16 -32.33 14.50 -9.54
C PRO A 16 -32.83 13.06 -9.66
N ASN A 17 -31.99 12.16 -10.17
CA ASN A 17 -32.29 10.73 -10.29
C ASN A 17 -32.33 10.02 -8.93
N VAL A 18 -31.47 10.43 -7.98
CA VAL A 18 -31.40 9.89 -6.61
C VAL A 18 -32.64 10.30 -5.80
N THR A 19 -33.12 11.53 -6.01
CA THR A 19 -34.30 12.05 -5.30
C THR A 19 -35.62 11.40 -5.73
N ARG A 20 -35.63 10.73 -6.90
CA ARG A 20 -36.86 10.16 -7.50
C ARG A 20 -37.01 8.65 -7.29
N SER A 21 -35.97 7.95 -6.85
CA SER A 21 -36.00 6.51 -6.61
C SER A 21 -35.99 6.20 -5.11
N PRO A 22 -36.97 5.43 -4.59
CA PRO A 22 -36.95 4.95 -3.20
C PRO A 22 -35.71 4.11 -2.88
N PHE A 23 -35.13 3.44 -3.88
CA PHE A 23 -33.95 2.59 -3.70
C PHE A 23 -32.67 3.40 -3.43
N SER A 24 -32.61 4.66 -3.86
CA SER A 24 -31.44 5.54 -3.73
C SER A 24 -31.55 6.54 -2.57
N LEU A 25 -32.56 6.42 -1.70
CA LEU A 25 -32.76 7.32 -0.55
C LEU A 25 -31.58 7.35 0.44
N HIS A 26 -30.78 6.28 0.46
CA HIS A 26 -29.62 6.12 1.33
C HIS A 26 -28.31 6.66 0.68
N GLU A 27 -28.35 7.06 -0.59
CA GLU A 27 -27.18 7.58 -1.28
C GLU A 27 -26.87 9.00 -0.82
N ALA A 28 -25.61 9.23 -0.45
CA ALA A 28 -25.13 10.56 -0.07
C ALA A 28 -24.97 11.46 -1.29
N ALA A 29 -25.09 12.77 -1.09
CA ALA A 29 -24.67 13.76 -2.05
C ALA A 29 -23.18 13.61 -2.39
N LEU A 30 -22.79 13.98 -3.61
CA LEU A 30 -21.37 13.98 -3.95
C LEU A 30 -20.64 15.03 -3.11
N GLU A 31 -19.50 14.66 -2.55
CA GLU A 31 -18.66 15.56 -1.76
C GLU A 31 -17.18 15.32 -2.02
N CYS A 32 -16.35 16.35 -1.87
CA CYS A 32 -14.90 16.22 -2.03
C CYS A 32 -14.11 17.28 -1.25
N LYS A 33 -12.85 16.96 -0.97
CA LYS A 33 -11.89 17.91 -0.39
C LYS A 33 -10.94 18.45 -1.45
N ILE A 34 -10.65 19.73 -1.37
CA ILE A 34 -9.84 20.42 -2.36
C ILE A 34 -8.73 21.22 -1.66
N GLN A 35 -7.51 21.09 -2.16
CA GLN A 35 -6.40 21.97 -1.82
C GLN A 35 -6.04 22.85 -3.03
N VAL A 36 -6.04 24.17 -2.85
CA VAL A 36 -5.78 25.15 -3.89
C VAL A 36 -4.33 25.62 -3.80
N LYS A 37 -3.68 25.72 -4.96
CA LYS A 37 -2.33 26.26 -5.11
C LYS A 37 -2.29 27.20 -6.30
N ALA A 38 -2.05 28.47 -6.02
CA ALA A 38 -1.86 29.51 -7.02
C ALA A 38 -0.37 29.73 -7.31
N THR A 39 -0.03 30.02 -8.56
CA THR A 39 1.36 30.31 -8.96
C THR A 39 1.39 31.19 -10.23
N ASP A 40 2.38 32.05 -10.33
CA ASP A 40 2.72 32.74 -11.59
C ASP A 40 3.62 31.89 -12.50
N LYS A 41 4.31 30.90 -11.92
CA LYS A 41 5.22 30.00 -12.64
C LYS A 41 4.47 28.89 -13.35
N ARG A 42 5.06 28.43 -14.46
CA ARG A 42 4.57 27.33 -15.32
C ARG A 42 5.36 26.03 -15.14
N ASP A 43 6.05 25.87 -14.02
CA ASP A 43 6.91 24.70 -13.75
C ASP A 43 6.11 23.41 -13.58
N ARG A 44 4.78 23.52 -13.44
CA ARG A 44 3.83 22.38 -13.40
C ARG A 44 4.17 21.33 -12.33
N LYS A 45 4.74 21.81 -11.23
CA LYS A 45 5.17 21.01 -10.09
C LYS A 45 4.97 21.80 -8.80
N CYS A 46 4.53 21.12 -7.75
CA CYS A 46 4.38 21.71 -6.43
C CYS A 46 4.91 20.75 -5.38
N ALA A 47 5.76 21.25 -4.48
CA ALA A 47 6.21 20.49 -3.34
C ALA A 47 5.14 20.56 -2.24
N ILE A 48 4.55 19.42 -1.87
CA ILE A 48 3.54 19.31 -0.82
C ILE A 48 4.15 18.57 0.36
N SER A 49 3.90 19.04 1.58
CA SER A 49 4.40 18.36 2.79
C SER A 49 3.80 16.95 2.92
N LEU A 50 4.58 16.00 3.45
CA LEU A 50 4.11 14.64 3.66
C LEU A 50 2.96 14.59 4.69
N ALA A 51 2.96 15.50 5.67
CA ALA A 51 1.85 15.63 6.62
C ALA A 51 0.53 16.01 5.93
N ASN A 52 0.54 16.96 4.99
CA ASN A 52 -0.66 17.33 4.21
C ASN A 52 -1.07 16.21 3.27
N LEU A 53 -0.11 15.60 2.57
CA LEU A 53 -0.39 14.46 1.70
C LEU A 53 -1.04 13.31 2.47
N ARG A 54 -0.53 12.95 3.65
CA ARG A 54 -1.12 11.91 4.50
C ARG A 54 -2.61 12.15 4.70
N ARG A 55 -3.00 13.38 5.06
CA ARG A 55 -4.41 13.74 5.28
C ARG A 55 -5.27 13.66 4.03
N LEU A 56 -4.75 14.04 2.87
CA LEU A 56 -5.49 13.99 1.60
C LEU A 56 -5.63 12.54 1.10
N VAL A 57 -4.54 11.76 1.13
CA VAL A 57 -4.55 10.39 0.60
C VAL A 57 -5.36 9.44 1.48
N THR A 58 -5.35 9.60 2.81
CA THR A 58 -6.12 8.74 3.72
C THR A 58 -7.56 9.20 3.93
N ALA A 59 -7.99 10.31 3.34
CA ALA A 59 -9.38 10.73 3.43
C ALA A 59 -10.27 9.73 2.67
N PRO A 60 -11.40 9.26 3.26
CA PRO A 60 -12.29 8.30 2.62
C PRO A 60 -13.02 8.90 1.41
N VAL A 61 -13.16 10.22 1.39
CA VAL A 61 -13.79 10.98 0.31
C VAL A 61 -12.82 11.30 -0.85
N PRO A 62 -13.34 11.61 -2.06
CA PRO A 62 -12.54 12.16 -3.15
C PRO A 62 -11.76 13.40 -2.73
N THR A 63 -10.50 13.47 -3.14
CA THR A 63 -9.61 14.57 -2.81
C THR A 63 -8.87 15.05 -4.06
N PHE A 64 -8.71 16.37 -4.17
CA PHE A 64 -8.13 17.00 -5.35
C PHE A 64 -7.17 18.12 -4.99
N PHE A 65 -6.21 18.38 -5.88
CA PHE A 65 -5.51 19.65 -5.94
C PHE A 65 -6.05 20.49 -7.08
N ILE A 66 -6.28 21.77 -6.84
CA ILE A 66 -6.51 22.75 -7.90
C ILE A 66 -5.25 23.61 -8.02
N PHE A 67 -4.62 23.57 -9.20
CA PHE A 67 -3.52 24.47 -9.53
C PHE A 67 -4.02 25.60 -10.42
N ILE A 68 -3.80 26.83 -9.98
CA ILE A 68 -4.21 28.04 -10.71
C ILE A 68 -2.96 28.76 -11.18
N GLU A 69 -2.84 28.94 -12.49
CA GLU A 69 -1.74 29.68 -13.10
C GLU A 69 -2.20 31.05 -13.55
N PHE A 70 -1.61 32.09 -12.98
CA PHE A 70 -1.91 33.49 -13.28
C PHE A 70 -1.02 34.05 -14.39
N ASN A 71 0.20 33.54 -14.54
CA ASN A 71 1.16 34.01 -15.55
C ASN A 71 1.35 35.54 -15.53
N GLU A 72 1.54 36.13 -14.35
CA GLU A 72 1.72 37.58 -14.17
C GLU A 72 0.48 38.43 -14.54
N MET A 73 -0.68 37.79 -14.74
CA MET A 73 -1.96 38.46 -14.95
C MET A 73 -2.78 38.50 -13.66
N GLU A 74 -3.66 39.49 -13.52
CA GLU A 74 -4.57 39.56 -12.36
C GLU A 74 -5.65 38.45 -12.39
N ALA A 75 -6.03 38.00 -13.59
CA ALA A 75 -7.02 36.96 -13.79
C ALA A 75 -6.37 35.58 -14.02
N PRO A 76 -6.94 34.49 -13.46
CA PRO A 76 -6.44 33.15 -13.68
C PRO A 76 -6.47 32.77 -15.17
N GLN A 77 -5.33 32.34 -15.70
CA GLN A 77 -5.17 32.02 -17.13
C GLN A 77 -5.40 30.54 -17.40
N ARG A 78 -4.97 29.67 -16.48
CA ARG A 78 -5.17 28.23 -16.58
C ARG A 78 -5.48 27.65 -15.21
N VAL A 79 -6.35 26.64 -15.22
CA VAL A 79 -6.69 25.90 -14.02
C VAL A 79 -6.53 24.42 -14.31
N PHE A 80 -5.89 23.71 -13.39
CA PHE A 80 -5.67 22.28 -13.46
C PHE A 80 -6.29 21.60 -12.25
N LEU A 81 -7.04 20.53 -12.48
CA LEU A 81 -7.61 19.69 -11.45
C LEU A 81 -6.82 18.38 -11.40
N LYS A 82 -5.99 18.23 -10.36
CA LYS A 82 -5.27 16.99 -10.11
C LYS A 82 -6.02 16.11 -9.14
N HIS A 83 -6.49 14.96 -9.61
CA HIS A 83 -7.07 13.95 -8.75
C HIS A 83 -6.00 13.27 -7.87
N VAL A 84 -6.31 13.08 -6.60
CA VAL A 84 -5.54 12.20 -5.72
C VAL A 84 -6.03 10.77 -5.93
N ASP A 85 -5.58 10.21 -7.05
CA ASP A 85 -5.90 8.86 -7.50
C ASP A 85 -5.11 7.78 -6.72
N SER A 86 -5.39 6.51 -7.02
CA SER A 86 -4.69 5.36 -6.43
C SER A 86 -3.17 5.44 -6.65
N ALA A 87 -2.71 5.85 -7.83
CA ALA A 87 -1.28 5.97 -8.12
C ALA A 87 -0.59 7.03 -7.24
N LEU A 88 -1.22 8.18 -7.01
CA LEU A 88 -0.72 9.20 -6.10
C LEU A 88 -0.80 8.74 -4.64
N CYS A 89 -1.85 8.00 -4.26
CA CYS A 89 -1.98 7.41 -2.94
C CYS A 89 -0.82 6.44 -2.64
N SER A 90 -0.56 5.46 -3.50
CA SER A 90 0.56 4.51 -3.33
C SER A 90 1.91 5.20 -3.20
N ARG A 91 2.20 6.18 -4.07
CA ARG A 91 3.46 6.93 -4.00
C ARG A 91 3.61 7.73 -2.71
N ALA A 92 2.53 8.39 -2.28
CA ALA A 92 2.55 9.16 -1.04
C ALA A 92 2.73 8.25 0.18
N LEU A 93 1.98 7.15 0.26
CA LEU A 93 2.07 6.18 1.36
C LEU A 93 3.45 5.53 1.42
N SER A 94 4.03 5.15 0.27
CA SER A 94 5.39 4.64 0.20
C SER A 94 6.41 5.64 0.75
N ARG A 95 6.31 6.92 0.34
CA ARG A 95 7.20 7.98 0.83
C ARG A 95 7.01 8.31 2.32
N ILE A 96 5.80 8.19 2.84
CA ILE A 96 5.50 8.34 4.27
C ILE A 96 6.12 7.18 5.05
N HIS A 97 5.91 5.94 4.60
CA HIS A 97 6.48 4.75 5.23
C HIS A 97 8.01 4.79 5.27
N GLU A 98 8.66 5.26 4.19
CA GLU A 98 10.10 5.51 4.18
C GLU A 98 10.57 6.48 5.25
N ALA A 99 9.82 7.56 5.47
CA ALA A 99 10.14 8.55 6.48
C ALA A 99 9.96 7.98 7.90
N GLU A 100 8.91 7.19 8.12
CA GLU A 100 8.64 6.50 9.40
C GLU A 100 9.71 5.44 9.68
N ALA A 101 10.09 4.62 8.71
CA ALA A 101 11.14 3.61 8.84
C ALA A 101 12.54 4.20 9.10
N SER A 102 12.76 5.48 8.75
CA SER A 102 14.03 6.18 8.97
C SER A 102 14.07 7.00 10.27
N ASP A 103 13.16 6.73 11.22
CA ASP A 103 12.99 7.49 12.48
C ASP A 103 12.75 9.01 12.26
N LYS A 104 12.14 9.36 11.13
CA LYS A 104 11.77 10.73 10.75
C LYS A 104 10.25 10.96 10.73
N GLY A 105 9.48 10.03 11.29
CA GLY A 105 8.01 10.09 11.35
C GLY A 105 7.48 11.38 11.97
N ASP A 106 8.15 11.92 12.98
CA ASP A 106 7.73 13.15 13.67
C ASP A 106 7.95 14.42 12.81
N ARG A 107 8.66 14.29 11.69
CA ARG A 107 9.10 15.39 10.82
C ARG A 107 8.45 15.35 9.44
N LEU A 108 7.33 14.62 9.28
CA LEU A 108 6.56 14.59 8.02
C LEU A 108 6.13 16.00 7.55
N HIS A 109 5.95 16.96 8.46
CA HIS A 109 5.63 18.35 8.11
C HIS A 109 6.80 19.11 7.46
N LYS A 110 8.06 18.66 7.66
CA LYS A 110 9.28 19.25 7.07
C LYS A 110 9.72 18.55 5.78
N MET A 111 9.19 17.35 5.53
CA MET A 111 9.47 16.57 4.34
C MET A 111 8.41 16.84 3.28
N THR A 112 8.79 16.82 2.01
CA THR A 112 7.88 17.09 0.90
C THR A 112 7.95 16.00 -0.16
N MET A 113 6.84 15.82 -0.88
CA MET A 113 6.78 15.09 -2.14
C MET A 113 6.29 16.04 -3.23
N THR A 114 6.91 15.98 -4.40
CA THR A 114 6.53 16.81 -5.55
C THR A 114 5.33 16.20 -6.26
N VAL A 115 4.22 16.92 -6.27
CA VAL A 115 3.06 16.62 -7.12
C VAL A 115 3.25 17.34 -8.45
N ARG A 116 3.18 16.58 -9.55
CA ARG A 116 3.23 17.13 -10.92
C ARG A 116 1.83 17.12 -11.51
N TYR A 117 1.52 18.17 -12.27
CA TYR A 117 0.28 18.31 -13.02
C TYR A 117 0.60 18.66 -14.47
N GLY A 118 -0.32 18.45 -15.39
CA GLY A 118 -0.07 18.68 -16.81
C GLY A 118 -1.34 18.89 -17.61
N ASP A 119 -1.21 18.86 -18.93
CA ASP A 119 -2.33 19.18 -19.83
C ASP A 119 -3.49 18.16 -19.73
N THR A 120 -3.22 16.94 -19.25
CA THR A 120 -4.26 15.95 -18.92
C THR A 120 -5.10 16.33 -17.72
N ASP A 121 -4.58 17.21 -16.85
CA ASP A 121 -5.26 17.72 -15.66
C ASP A 121 -5.91 19.09 -15.94
N ALA A 122 -5.73 19.66 -17.14
CA ALA A 122 -6.21 21.00 -17.46
C ALA A 122 -7.73 21.03 -17.61
N LEU A 123 -8.37 22.06 -17.06
CA LEU A 123 -9.77 22.34 -17.35
C LEU A 123 -9.91 22.88 -18.78
N SER A 124 -11.03 22.55 -19.42
CA SER A 124 -11.36 23.05 -20.76
C SER A 124 -11.51 24.57 -20.80
N GLU A 125 -11.96 25.16 -19.69
CA GLU A 125 -12.13 26.59 -19.50
C GLU A 125 -11.99 26.95 -18.02
N VAL A 126 -11.66 28.21 -17.73
CA VAL A 126 -11.54 28.73 -16.36
C VAL A 126 -12.94 29.12 -15.86
N SER A 127 -13.77 28.11 -15.61
CA SER A 127 -15.15 28.30 -15.14
C SER A 127 -15.52 27.34 -14.02
N GLY A 128 -16.46 27.75 -13.17
CA GLY A 128 -17.02 26.89 -12.12
C GLY A 128 -17.77 25.68 -12.70
N ALA A 129 -18.38 25.82 -13.88
CA ALA A 129 -19.08 24.73 -14.57
C ALA A 129 -18.10 23.65 -15.05
N ALA A 130 -16.98 24.04 -15.67
CA ALA A 130 -15.94 23.11 -16.08
C ALA A 130 -15.29 22.40 -14.89
N LEU A 131 -15.05 23.13 -13.79
CA LEU A 131 -14.55 22.53 -12.54
C LEU A 131 -15.54 21.50 -11.98
N ALA A 132 -16.82 21.84 -11.89
CA ALA A 132 -17.86 20.94 -11.39
C ALA A 132 -17.99 19.68 -12.26
N ALA A 133 -17.91 19.83 -13.59
CA ALA A 133 -17.95 18.70 -14.52
C ALA A 133 -16.72 17.79 -14.36
N ALA A 134 -15.52 18.36 -14.24
CA ALA A 134 -14.28 17.60 -14.05
C ALA A 134 -14.27 16.84 -12.71
N LEU A 135 -14.72 17.48 -11.62
CA LEU A 135 -14.87 16.84 -10.31
C LEU A 135 -15.82 15.64 -10.40
N ARG A 136 -17.02 15.82 -10.95
CA ARG A 136 -18.00 14.72 -11.13
C ARG A 136 -17.43 13.59 -11.98
N GLY A 137 -16.70 13.91 -13.06
CA GLY A 137 -16.06 12.91 -13.92
C GLY A 137 -15.08 12.00 -13.18
N HIS A 138 -14.34 12.53 -12.21
CA HIS A 138 -13.42 11.72 -11.39
C HIS A 138 -14.10 10.96 -10.26
N ILE A 139 -15.15 11.53 -9.67
CA ILE A 139 -15.89 10.91 -8.55
C ILE A 139 -16.74 9.73 -9.07
N GLY A 140 -17.40 9.93 -10.21
CA GLY A 140 -18.42 9.01 -10.73
C GLY A 140 -19.81 9.34 -10.18
N GLU A 141 -20.70 8.35 -10.25
CA GLU A 141 -22.11 8.52 -9.89
C GLU A 141 -22.39 8.26 -8.41
N SER A 142 -21.57 7.43 -7.75
CA SER A 142 -21.77 7.00 -6.37
C SER A 142 -20.58 7.33 -5.47
N MET A 143 -20.87 8.08 -4.39
CA MET A 143 -19.89 8.34 -3.33
C MET A 143 -19.46 7.07 -2.61
N ALA A 144 -20.39 6.14 -2.40
CA ALA A 144 -20.12 4.88 -1.70
C ALA A 144 -19.13 4.03 -2.51
N GLU A 145 -19.37 3.88 -3.82
CA GLU A 145 -18.47 3.13 -4.71
C GLU A 145 -17.07 3.75 -4.75
N TYR A 146 -16.98 5.07 -4.86
CA TYR A 146 -15.68 5.75 -4.83
C TYR A 146 -14.94 5.48 -3.51
N SER A 147 -15.64 5.65 -2.38
CA SER A 147 -15.06 5.49 -1.04
C SER A 147 -14.60 4.07 -0.80
N GLU A 148 -15.39 3.08 -1.22
CA GLU A 148 -15.06 1.66 -1.08
C GLU A 148 -13.84 1.28 -1.93
N ARG A 149 -13.80 1.71 -3.20
CA ARG A 149 -12.64 1.49 -4.07
C ARG A 149 -11.38 2.13 -3.50
N LYS A 150 -11.48 3.35 -2.97
CA LYS A 150 -10.33 4.05 -2.36
C LYS A 150 -9.87 3.32 -1.09
N ARG A 151 -10.80 2.94 -0.21
CA ARG A 151 -10.50 2.17 1.02
C ARG A 151 -9.80 0.86 0.71
N ALA A 152 -10.36 0.06 -0.19
CA ALA A 152 -9.78 -1.23 -0.61
C ALA A 152 -8.36 -1.05 -1.15
N HIS A 153 -8.13 -0.01 -1.96
CA HIS A 153 -6.79 0.29 -2.45
C HIS A 153 -5.82 0.69 -1.33
N LEU A 154 -6.23 1.54 -0.39
CA LEU A 154 -5.38 1.98 0.73
C LEU A 154 -5.00 0.83 1.69
N GLU A 155 -5.87 -0.16 1.84
CA GLU A 155 -5.63 -1.36 2.65
C GLU A 155 -4.62 -2.31 1.99
N GLN A 156 -4.67 -2.44 0.66
CA GLN A 156 -3.83 -3.38 -0.07
C GLN A 156 -2.49 -2.77 -0.52
N ALA A 157 -2.44 -1.46 -0.77
CA ALA A 157 -1.27 -0.81 -1.35
C ALA A 157 -0.01 -1.02 -0.50
N GLY A 158 1.03 -1.58 -1.11
CA GLY A 158 2.30 -1.86 -0.46
C GLY A 158 2.38 -3.23 0.21
N PHE A 159 1.38 -4.09 0.11
CA PHE A 159 1.41 -5.45 0.65
C PHE A 159 1.48 -6.53 -0.44
N GLU A 160 1.85 -6.15 -1.67
CA GLU A 160 1.89 -7.04 -2.83
C GLU A 160 2.92 -8.17 -2.67
N GLU A 161 3.96 -7.96 -1.85
CA GLU A 161 5.02 -8.93 -1.53
C GLU A 161 4.89 -9.54 -0.12
N GLY A 162 3.70 -9.47 0.48
CA GLY A 162 3.46 -9.89 1.87
C GLY A 162 3.64 -8.75 2.88
N SER A 163 3.17 -9.01 4.11
CA SER A 163 2.99 -8.00 5.16
C SER A 163 4.01 -8.05 6.30
N ALA A 164 4.91 -9.04 6.28
CA ALA A 164 5.90 -9.22 7.33
C ALA A 164 7.19 -9.87 6.81
N THR A 165 8.27 -9.63 7.53
CA THR A 165 9.53 -10.38 7.42
C THR A 165 9.82 -10.99 8.77
N VAL A 166 10.09 -12.30 8.79
CA VAL A 166 10.41 -13.07 9.99
C VAL A 166 11.85 -13.55 9.86
N CYS A 167 12.70 -13.16 10.80
CA CYS A 167 14.06 -13.63 10.96
C CYS A 167 14.11 -14.57 12.16
N ILE A 168 14.72 -15.74 11.97
CA ILE A 168 14.86 -16.75 13.01
C ILE A 168 16.33 -17.15 13.08
N THR A 169 16.89 -17.10 14.28
CA THR A 169 18.30 -17.44 14.52
C THR A 169 18.37 -18.85 15.13
N VAL A 170 19.19 -19.71 14.51
CA VAL A 170 19.46 -21.08 14.98
C VAL A 170 20.96 -21.19 15.22
N GLU A 171 21.35 -21.59 16.42
CA GLU A 171 22.74 -21.68 16.84
C GLU A 171 23.12 -23.09 17.27
N GLY A 172 24.33 -23.51 16.92
CA GLY A 172 24.87 -24.83 17.26
C GLY A 172 24.65 -25.89 16.16
N GLU A 173 25.66 -26.72 15.93
CA GLU A 173 25.64 -27.76 14.88
C GLU A 173 24.47 -28.73 15.03
N GLU A 174 24.14 -29.10 16.27
CA GLU A 174 23.01 -29.97 16.59
C GLU A 174 21.68 -29.34 16.18
N ASN A 175 21.46 -28.06 16.49
CA ASN A 175 20.21 -27.38 16.13
C ASN A 175 20.08 -27.15 14.62
N ILE A 176 21.20 -26.96 13.91
CA ILE A 176 21.21 -26.90 12.44
C ILE A 176 20.85 -28.26 11.84
N ALA A 177 21.41 -29.35 12.39
CA ALA A 177 21.07 -30.71 11.96
C ALA A 177 19.59 -31.02 12.21
N ASN A 178 19.08 -30.64 13.39
CA ASN A 178 17.67 -30.78 13.76
C ASN A 178 16.77 -29.93 12.84
N PHE A 179 17.21 -28.73 12.44
CA PHE A 179 16.50 -27.91 11.47
C PHE A 179 16.36 -28.59 10.11
N ILE A 180 17.46 -29.16 9.59
CA ILE A 180 17.44 -29.91 8.34
C ILE A 180 16.50 -31.13 8.47
N ASN A 181 16.61 -31.90 9.55
CA ASN A 181 15.74 -33.05 9.82
C ASN A 181 14.26 -32.65 9.91
N ALA A 182 13.97 -31.53 10.55
CA ALA A 182 12.60 -31.02 10.70
C ALA A 182 12.01 -30.56 9.36
N THR A 183 12.79 -29.90 8.49
CA THR A 183 12.35 -29.59 7.12
C THR A 183 12.09 -30.83 6.26
N MET A 184 12.73 -31.96 6.58
CA MET A 184 12.46 -33.26 5.94
C MET A 184 11.33 -34.05 6.63
N GLY A 185 10.72 -33.52 7.69
CA GLY A 185 9.63 -34.16 8.44
C GLY A 185 10.08 -35.32 9.34
N ILE A 186 11.39 -35.44 9.60
CA ILE A 186 11.99 -36.43 10.52
C ILE A 186 11.81 -35.98 11.97
N GLU A 187 12.01 -34.69 12.24
CA GLU A 187 11.85 -34.08 13.57
C GLU A 187 10.67 -33.10 13.56
N SER A 188 10.01 -32.93 14.71
CA SER A 188 8.82 -32.09 14.81
C SER A 188 9.09 -30.67 15.29
N GLY A 189 10.23 -30.41 15.92
CA GLY A 189 10.51 -29.15 16.60
C GLY A 189 11.99 -28.81 16.64
N VAL A 190 12.34 -27.57 16.31
CA VAL A 190 13.71 -27.06 16.33
C VAL A 190 13.79 -25.92 17.33
N PRO A 191 14.62 -26.02 18.39
CA PRO A 191 14.84 -24.89 19.27
C PRO A 191 15.58 -23.78 18.53
N VAL A 192 15.14 -22.55 18.74
CA VAL A 192 15.74 -21.36 18.12
C VAL A 192 16.23 -20.42 19.21
N SER A 193 17.31 -19.67 18.93
CA SER A 193 17.87 -18.72 19.90
C SER A 193 17.12 -17.39 19.89
N GLU A 194 16.54 -17.01 18.75
CA GLU A 194 15.90 -15.71 18.58
C GLU A 194 14.84 -15.75 17.47
N ILE A 195 13.71 -15.08 17.68
CA ILE A 195 12.68 -14.82 16.66
C ILE A 195 12.41 -13.32 16.63
N VAL A 196 12.63 -12.70 15.47
CA VAL A 196 12.33 -11.29 15.24
C VAL A 196 11.43 -11.16 14.02
N ALA A 197 10.25 -10.54 14.20
CA ALA A 197 9.35 -10.25 13.10
C ALA A 197 9.07 -8.76 12.98
N HIS A 198 9.15 -8.26 11.76
CA HIS A 198 8.87 -6.88 11.42
C HIS A 198 7.75 -6.79 10.38
N HIS A 199 6.89 -5.80 10.51
CA HIS A 199 5.95 -5.48 9.44
C HIS A 199 6.70 -5.01 8.20
N LYS A 200 6.23 -5.43 7.02
CA LYS A 200 6.75 -5.01 5.72
C LYS A 200 5.64 -4.32 4.95
N ARG A 201 5.96 -3.16 4.36
CA ARG A 201 5.07 -2.44 3.44
C ARG A 201 5.89 -1.72 2.37
N PHE A 202 5.42 -1.73 1.12
CA PHE A 202 6.12 -1.23 -0.07
C PHE A 202 7.55 -1.79 -0.20
N GLY A 203 7.73 -3.08 0.09
CA GLY A 203 9.06 -3.70 0.07
C GLY A 203 9.96 -3.34 1.26
N LYS A 204 9.49 -2.50 2.19
CA LYS A 204 10.30 -1.92 3.27
C LYS A 204 9.86 -2.38 4.64
N THR A 205 10.84 -2.83 5.41
CA THR A 205 10.67 -3.31 6.78
C THR A 205 10.50 -2.13 7.74
N ALA A 206 9.54 -2.23 8.65
CA ALA A 206 9.35 -1.28 9.73
C ALA A 206 10.52 -1.34 10.71
N SER A 207 10.95 -0.19 11.23
CA SER A 207 12.11 -0.13 12.13
C SER A 207 11.88 -0.86 13.45
N ARG A 208 10.63 -0.95 13.91
CA ARG A 208 10.28 -1.60 15.17
C ARG A 208 9.74 -3.00 14.91
N PRO A 209 10.25 -4.04 15.58
CA PRO A 209 9.67 -5.37 15.50
C PRO A 209 8.30 -5.41 16.18
N PHE A 210 7.41 -6.26 15.68
CA PHE A 210 6.15 -6.59 16.34
C PHE A 210 6.21 -7.91 17.10
N ILE A 211 7.23 -8.73 16.83
CA ILE A 211 7.64 -9.91 17.63
C ILE A 211 9.14 -9.80 17.83
N GLU A 212 9.59 -9.93 19.08
CA GLU A 212 11.00 -9.97 19.46
C GLU A 212 11.12 -10.89 20.69
N GLU A 213 11.46 -12.15 20.44
CA GLU A 213 11.48 -13.20 21.47
C GLU A 213 12.86 -13.85 21.53
N ALA A 214 13.38 -13.97 22.75
CA ALA A 214 14.59 -14.72 23.03
C ALA A 214 14.21 -16.18 23.28
N GLY A 215 14.54 -17.05 22.33
CA GLY A 215 14.18 -18.44 22.38
C GLY A 215 12.83 -18.77 21.70
N GLY A 216 12.67 -20.03 21.34
CA GLY A 216 11.41 -20.55 20.82
C GLY A 216 11.57 -21.96 20.27
N VAL A 217 10.48 -22.53 19.77
CA VAL A 217 10.50 -23.79 19.02
C VAL A 217 9.78 -23.56 17.69
N ILE A 218 10.46 -23.82 16.58
CA ILE A 218 9.81 -23.91 15.27
C ILE A 218 9.26 -25.32 15.13
N GLU A 219 7.94 -25.43 14.96
CA GLU A 219 7.32 -26.67 14.52
C GLU A 219 6.93 -26.59 13.05
N PHE A 220 7.37 -27.57 12.27
CA PHE A 220 6.93 -27.73 10.89
C PHE A 220 5.63 -28.53 10.87
N VAL A 221 4.51 -27.82 10.74
CA VAL A 221 3.20 -28.48 10.58
C VAL A 221 3.22 -29.17 9.22
N ARG A 222 3.17 -30.50 9.21
CA ARG A 222 3.18 -31.32 7.99
C ARG A 222 2.12 -30.83 7.01
N THR A 223 2.55 -30.19 5.93
CA THR A 223 1.75 -30.00 4.73
C THR A 223 1.81 -31.28 3.91
N GLU A 224 0.73 -31.58 3.19
CA GLU A 224 0.70 -32.71 2.27
C GLU A 224 1.86 -32.58 1.26
N PRO A 225 2.56 -33.68 0.90
CA PRO A 225 3.67 -33.60 -0.04
C PRO A 225 3.16 -33.06 -1.39
N ASP A 226 3.73 -31.94 -1.86
CA ASP A 226 3.30 -31.30 -3.12
C ASP A 226 3.39 -32.25 -4.32
N HIS A 227 4.32 -33.22 -4.27
CA HIS A 227 4.55 -34.20 -5.33
C HIS A 227 4.97 -35.55 -4.74
N GLN A 228 4.46 -36.66 -5.29
CA GLN A 228 4.88 -38.02 -4.95
C GLN A 228 5.63 -38.66 -6.13
N GLY A 229 6.76 -39.31 -5.84
CA GLY A 229 7.54 -40.07 -6.82
C GLY A 229 7.81 -41.49 -6.32
N VAL A 230 7.90 -42.45 -7.24
CA VAL A 230 8.23 -43.85 -6.94
C VAL A 230 9.67 -44.12 -7.34
N LEU A 231 10.50 -44.51 -6.37
CA LEU A 231 11.86 -44.99 -6.61
C LEU A 231 11.84 -46.52 -6.72
N THR A 232 12.11 -47.05 -7.91
CA THR A 232 12.30 -48.48 -8.12
C THR A 232 13.79 -48.79 -8.15
N ILE A 233 14.30 -49.46 -7.12
CA ILE A 233 15.68 -49.95 -7.10
C ILE A 233 15.67 -51.42 -7.52
N SER A 234 16.17 -51.71 -8.72
CA SER A 234 16.44 -53.09 -9.16
C SER A 234 17.91 -53.42 -8.87
N ALA A 235 18.15 -54.38 -7.98
CA ALA A 235 19.48 -54.83 -7.64
C ALA A 235 19.92 -56.00 -8.55
N ASP A 236 20.21 -55.70 -9.81
CA ASP A 236 20.94 -56.61 -10.68
C ASP A 236 22.34 -56.04 -10.94
N ASN A 237 23.29 -56.51 -10.14
CA ASN A 237 24.74 -56.25 -10.19
C ASN A 237 25.19 -54.80 -9.87
N LEU A 238 25.88 -54.69 -8.72
CA LEU A 238 26.58 -53.52 -8.19
C LEU A 238 27.59 -52.89 -9.18
N ARG A 239 27.09 -52.06 -10.11
CA ARG A 239 27.81 -50.92 -10.73
C ARG A 239 26.80 -49.82 -11.03
N GLY A 240 26.23 -49.24 -9.97
CA GLY A 240 25.25 -48.17 -10.09
C GLY A 240 25.92 -46.82 -10.35
N HIS A 241 25.63 -46.23 -11.51
CA HIS A 241 25.86 -44.81 -11.75
C HIS A 241 24.78 -44.04 -10.99
N LEU A 242 25.15 -43.27 -9.95
CA LEU A 242 24.21 -42.35 -9.31
C LEU A 242 24.01 -41.13 -10.22
N SER A 243 22.79 -40.94 -10.70
CA SER A 243 22.31 -39.66 -11.22
C SER A 243 21.19 -39.18 -10.31
N CYS A 244 21.53 -38.29 -9.38
CA CYS A 244 20.55 -37.61 -8.54
C CYS A 244 20.25 -36.25 -9.17
N ARG A 245 18.97 -36.00 -9.47
CA ARG A 245 18.47 -34.65 -9.71
C ARG A 245 17.70 -34.26 -8.46
N GLY A 246 18.36 -33.52 -7.57
CA GLY A 246 17.88 -33.21 -6.23
C GLY A 246 16.61 -32.36 -6.22
N LEU A 247 15.84 -32.55 -5.14
CA LEU A 247 14.70 -31.74 -4.75
C LEU A 247 15.17 -30.31 -4.44
N ILE A 248 14.53 -29.34 -5.09
CA ILE A 248 14.50 -27.96 -4.62
C ILE A 248 13.10 -27.80 -4.03
N CYS A 249 12.98 -27.39 -2.77
CA CYS A 249 11.75 -26.80 -2.26
C CYS A 249 11.71 -25.35 -2.74
N PRO A 250 10.83 -24.95 -3.67
CA PRO A 250 10.37 -23.58 -3.67
C PRO A 250 9.25 -23.46 -2.63
N ASP A 251 9.35 -22.43 -1.80
CA ASP A 251 8.26 -21.89 -0.96
C ASP A 251 7.88 -22.66 0.31
N THR A 252 8.67 -22.47 1.36
CA THR A 252 8.20 -22.67 2.74
C THR A 252 7.28 -21.51 3.13
N SER A 253 5.97 -21.76 3.18
CA SER A 253 5.03 -20.85 3.83
C SER A 253 5.09 -21.06 5.35
N ILE A 254 5.57 -20.07 6.09
CA ILE A 254 5.60 -20.09 7.56
C ILE A 254 4.20 -19.67 8.05
N GLY A 255 3.36 -20.65 8.36
CA GLY A 255 2.04 -20.43 8.97
C GLY A 255 2.14 -20.24 10.47
N GLY A 256 2.14 -18.98 10.94
CA GLY A 256 1.95 -18.65 12.36
C GLY A 256 0.47 -18.54 12.71
N LYS A 257 -0.06 -19.46 13.51
CA LYS A 257 -1.35 -19.25 14.20
C LYS A 257 -1.12 -18.36 15.42
N SER A 258 -1.46 -17.07 15.32
CA SER A 258 -1.62 -16.23 16.51
C SER A 258 -2.98 -16.50 17.13
N THR A 259 -3.00 -17.07 18.33
CA THR A 259 -4.17 -17.03 19.20
C THR A 259 -3.96 -15.89 20.18
N ILE A 260 -4.70 -14.79 19.99
CA ILE A 260 -5.39 -13.89 20.94
C ILE A 260 -5.89 -12.69 20.11
#